data_AF-A0A2V2WFW7-F1
#
_entry.id   AF-A0A2V2WFW7-F1
#
_cell.length_a   1.000
_cell.length_b   1.000
_cell.length_c   1.000
_cell.angle_alpha   90.00
_cell.angle_beta   90.00
_cell.angle_gamma   90.00
#
_symmetry.space_group_name_H-M   'P 1'
#
loop_
_entity.id
_entity.type
_entity.pdbx_description
1 polymer ?
#
loop_
_entity_poly.entity_id
_entity_poly.type
_entity_poly.pdbx_seq_one_letter_code
_entity_poly.pdbx_strand_id
1 'polypeptide(L)'
;MGAEAQEGNSVRLKRAREDFDCDKGVVDDLALEDIFAGPTSMAKVFLKASFDPYVNYESVWPRPLPGVREIVPYAAVADTLADISAESSRLECIKCLTNLFLAVIQRSPSDLVSVIYLVINKQGPAHEGIELGVGDALLVKVIAECCGVTEAYIKDAYRQTGDLAEVAQNKKRQQSTLVKPKRLSAADVFKALRDIALMSGKEASRRRADVMKRLLRDAVGPEVNLIVRALQQKMRVGLAESSALAAIGYAFALHHIGLTEVVKFTPEQLQRELNIGSENFARIYHEVPSFEIVVGAMLKHGFNVIVPSSPEGGPTRRNFLFARVFQ
;
A
#
# COMPACT_ATOMS: atom_id res chain seq x y z
N MET A 1 -5.15 -42.98 13.32
CA MET A 1 -4.78 -43.00 11.88
C MET A 1 -5.84 -42.16 11.18
N GLY A 2 -5.71 -40.83 11.02
CA GLY A 2 -4.68 -40.10 10.28
C GLY A 2 -5.07 -40.13 8.80
N ALA A 3 -5.24 -39.06 8.03
CA ALA A 3 -5.14 -37.62 8.20
C ALA A 3 -5.84 -36.99 6.97
N GLU A 4 -6.68 -35.96 7.14
CA GLU A 4 -7.15 -35.11 6.03
C GLU A 4 -7.12 -33.65 6.49
N ALA A 5 -5.98 -33.00 6.30
CA ALA A 5 -5.82 -31.56 6.43
C ALA A 5 -4.57 -31.16 5.63
N GLN A 6 -4.75 -30.66 4.41
CA GLN A 6 -3.87 -29.71 3.72
C GLN A 6 -4.34 -29.50 2.27
N GLU A 7 -5.40 -28.73 2.08
CA GLU A 7 -5.82 -28.24 0.74
C GLU A 7 -5.89 -26.70 0.71
N GLY A 8 -5.02 -26.05 1.50
CA GLY A 8 -4.92 -24.59 1.62
C GLY A 8 -3.79 -23.94 0.82
N ASN A 9 -2.98 -24.70 0.08
CA ASN A 9 -1.73 -24.19 -0.51
C ASN A 9 -1.82 -23.80 -2.00
N SER A 10 -3.02 -23.61 -2.55
CA SER A 10 -3.26 -23.53 -4.00
C SER A 10 -3.42 -22.09 -4.57
N VAL A 11 -3.30 -21.04 -3.77
CA VAL A 11 -3.56 -19.65 -4.24
C VAL A 11 -2.29 -18.91 -4.72
N ARG A 12 -1.08 -19.46 -4.50
CA ARG A 12 0.19 -18.76 -4.73
C ARG A 12 0.84 -18.92 -6.12
N LEU A 13 0.13 -19.43 -7.13
CA LEU A 13 0.80 -19.92 -8.37
C LEU A 13 0.16 -19.54 -9.72
N LYS A 14 -0.67 -18.49 -9.82
CA LYS A 14 -1.22 -18.05 -11.13
C LYS A 14 -0.96 -16.59 -11.46
N ARG A 15 0.32 -16.26 -11.67
CA ARG A 15 0.85 -15.31 -12.66
C ARG A 15 2.35 -15.54 -12.83
N ALA A 16 2.68 -16.57 -13.61
CA ALA A 16 3.96 -16.86 -14.27
C ALA A 16 5.26 -16.68 -13.45
N ARG A 17 5.80 -17.80 -12.95
CA ARG A 17 7.25 -18.05 -12.92
C ARG A 17 7.55 -18.98 -14.08
N GLU A 18 8.10 -18.45 -15.17
CA GLU A 18 8.90 -19.22 -16.11
C GLU A 18 10.22 -18.44 -16.31
N ASP A 19 11.29 -19.16 -15.98
CA ASP A 19 12.69 -19.03 -16.40
C ASP A 19 13.49 -17.77 -16.02
N PHE A 20 14.24 -17.86 -14.91
CA PHE A 20 15.60 -17.32 -14.83
C PHE A 20 16.42 -18.16 -13.85
N ASP A 21 17.13 -19.15 -14.39
CA ASP A 21 18.28 -19.78 -13.76
C ASP A 21 19.47 -18.84 -14.01
N CYS A 22 20.02 -18.23 -12.95
CA CYS A 22 21.23 -17.43 -13.06
C CYS A 22 22.26 -17.92 -12.04
N ASP A 23 23.33 -18.44 -12.63
CA ASP A 23 24.62 -18.86 -12.12
C ASP A 23 25.02 -18.33 -10.73
N LYS A 24 25.31 -19.26 -9.81
CA LYS A 24 25.78 -18.97 -8.45
C LYS A 24 27.25 -18.59 -8.49
N GLY A 25 27.55 -17.31 -8.45
CA GLY A 25 28.86 -16.81 -8.06
C GLY A 25 29.11 -17.16 -6.58
N VAL A 26 30.15 -17.96 -6.33
CA VAL A 26 30.61 -18.35 -4.99
C VAL A 26 31.08 -17.10 -4.25
N VAL A 27 30.29 -16.62 -3.31
CA VAL A 27 30.72 -15.73 -2.23
C VAL A 27 30.68 -16.52 -0.93
N ASP A 28 31.78 -16.43 -0.19
CA ASP A 28 32.15 -17.23 0.98
C ASP A 28 31.00 -17.38 2.01
N ASP A 29 30.43 -18.59 2.10
CA ASP A 29 29.23 -18.94 2.90
C ASP A 29 29.42 -18.73 4.42
N LEU A 30 30.66 -18.58 4.90
CA LEU A 30 30.98 -18.53 6.33
C LEU A 30 30.77 -17.15 7.00
N ALA A 31 30.59 -16.06 6.24
CA ALA A 31 30.45 -14.71 6.78
C ALA A 31 28.99 -14.25 6.95
N LEU A 32 28.02 -14.92 6.32
CA LEU A 32 26.60 -14.53 6.40
C LEU A 32 25.94 -14.97 7.71
N GLU A 33 26.32 -16.12 8.27
CA GLU A 33 25.66 -16.67 9.46
C GLU A 33 25.89 -15.82 10.71
N ASP A 34 27.08 -15.20 10.85
CA ASP A 34 27.42 -14.35 12.01
C ASP A 34 26.76 -12.97 11.98
N ILE A 35 26.51 -12.38 10.80
CA ILE A 35 25.82 -11.07 10.67
C ILE A 35 24.34 -11.16 11.09
N PHE A 36 23.73 -12.32 10.91
CA PHE A 36 22.31 -12.53 11.21
C PHE A 36 22.04 -13.15 12.59
N ALA A 37 23.07 -13.50 13.36
CA ALA A 37 22.93 -13.95 14.74
C ALA A 37 22.22 -12.88 15.62
N GLY A 38 21.27 -13.30 16.45
CA GLY A 38 20.46 -12.41 17.33
C GLY A 38 19.04 -12.13 16.83
N PRO A 39 18.25 -11.29 17.54
CA PRO A 39 16.84 -11.03 17.20
C PRO A 39 16.70 -10.36 15.81
N THR A 40 15.63 -10.72 15.10
CA THR A 40 15.30 -10.15 13.77
C THR A 40 14.96 -8.66 13.91
N SER A 41 15.68 -7.81 13.18
CA SER A 41 15.43 -6.37 13.08
C SER A 41 14.97 -5.97 11.67
N MET A 42 14.38 -4.78 11.52
CA MET A 42 13.99 -4.28 10.18
C MET A 42 15.20 -4.16 9.26
N ALA A 43 16.33 -3.68 9.76
CA ALA A 43 17.58 -3.60 8.99
C ALA A 43 18.01 -4.97 8.46
N LYS A 44 18.00 -6.01 9.31
CA LYS A 44 18.30 -7.38 8.89
C LYS A 44 17.33 -7.88 7.82
N VAL A 45 16.04 -7.57 7.95
CA VAL A 45 15.02 -7.94 6.96
C VAL A 45 15.27 -7.28 5.59
N PHE A 46 15.71 -6.02 5.55
CA PHE A 46 16.08 -5.36 4.31
C PHE A 46 17.40 -5.86 3.72
N LEU A 47 18.40 -6.18 4.55
CA LEU A 47 19.72 -6.64 4.11
C LEU A 47 19.74 -8.12 3.67
N LYS A 48 18.79 -8.95 4.12
CA LYS A 48 18.68 -10.38 3.72
C LYS A 48 18.26 -10.60 2.26
N ALA A 49 17.57 -9.63 1.67
CA ALA A 49 17.07 -9.73 0.30
C ALA A 49 17.92 -8.84 -0.63
N SER A 50 18.03 -9.20 -1.91
CA SER A 50 18.45 -8.23 -2.92
C SER A 50 17.52 -7.01 -2.81
N PHE A 51 18.07 -5.86 -2.41
CA PHE A 51 17.30 -4.67 -2.10
C PHE A 51 16.89 -3.95 -3.38
N ASP A 52 15.91 -4.51 -4.06
CA ASP A 52 15.25 -3.89 -5.21
C ASP A 52 13.75 -3.76 -4.91
N PRO A 53 13.25 -2.53 -4.63
CA PRO A 53 11.85 -2.32 -4.29
C PRO A 53 10.91 -2.62 -5.47
N TYR A 54 11.44 -2.90 -6.67
CA TYR A 54 10.66 -3.11 -7.89
C TYR A 54 10.47 -4.56 -8.32
N VAL A 55 11.24 -5.51 -7.76
CA VAL A 55 11.18 -6.92 -8.17
C VAL A 55 9.76 -7.47 -8.10
N ASN A 56 8.99 -7.07 -7.08
CA ASN A 56 7.64 -7.57 -6.88
C ASN A 56 6.60 -6.91 -7.79
N TYR A 57 6.96 -5.87 -8.54
CA TYR A 57 6.02 -5.07 -9.33
C TYR A 57 6.17 -5.23 -10.84
N GLU A 58 7.14 -5.99 -11.33
CA GLU A 58 7.46 -6.08 -12.76
C GLU A 58 6.24 -6.45 -13.64
N SER A 59 5.38 -7.35 -13.16
CA SER A 59 4.20 -7.82 -13.91
C SER A 59 3.05 -6.80 -14.00
N VAL A 60 2.96 -5.86 -13.06
CA VAL A 60 1.84 -4.91 -12.93
C VAL A 60 2.24 -3.46 -13.12
N TRP A 61 3.49 -3.12 -12.84
CA TRP A 61 4.10 -1.80 -12.90
C TRP A 61 5.56 -1.89 -13.39
N PRO A 62 5.76 -2.33 -14.65
CA PRO A 62 7.11 -2.52 -15.23
C PRO A 62 7.89 -1.20 -15.24
N ARG A 63 9.23 -1.28 -15.16
CA ARG A 63 10.11 -0.10 -15.17
C ARG A 63 9.87 0.74 -16.43
N PRO A 64 9.78 2.07 -16.31
CA PRO A 64 9.43 2.92 -17.45
C PRO A 64 10.59 3.02 -18.44
N LEU A 65 10.27 3.49 -19.64
CA LEU A 65 11.26 4.07 -20.54
C LEU A 65 11.62 5.50 -20.06
N PRO A 66 12.85 5.99 -20.28
CA PRO A 66 13.28 7.32 -19.86
C PRO A 66 12.34 8.43 -20.33
N GLY A 67 11.93 9.33 -19.44
CA GLY A 67 11.16 10.54 -19.77
C GLY A 67 9.63 10.41 -19.71
N VAL A 68 9.07 9.26 -19.34
CA VAL A 68 7.61 9.08 -19.19
C VAL A 68 7.19 9.33 -17.75
N ARG A 69 6.27 10.28 -17.53
CA ARG A 69 5.64 10.49 -16.22
C ARG A 69 4.81 9.28 -15.85
N GLU A 70 5.13 8.68 -14.71
CA GLU A 70 4.51 7.45 -14.28
C GLU A 70 3.28 7.67 -13.43
N ILE A 71 2.25 6.86 -13.69
CA ILE A 71 1.04 6.77 -12.87
C ILE A 71 1.12 5.43 -12.14
N VAL A 72 0.86 5.44 -10.84
CA VAL A 72 0.88 4.21 -10.04
C VAL A 72 -0.36 3.37 -10.40
N PRO A 73 -0.20 2.14 -10.93
CA PRO A 73 -1.35 1.26 -11.17
C PRO A 73 -1.92 0.80 -9.84
N TYR A 74 -3.26 0.76 -9.73
CA TYR A 74 -3.92 0.32 -8.50
C TYR A 74 -3.57 -1.13 -8.16
N ALA A 75 -3.33 -1.97 -9.17
CA ALA A 75 -2.80 -3.32 -9.00
C ALA A 75 -1.55 -3.41 -8.12
N ALA A 76 -0.61 -2.46 -8.20
CA ALA A 76 0.59 -2.50 -7.33
C ALA A 76 0.23 -2.33 -5.85
N VAL A 77 -0.72 -1.44 -5.55
CA VAL A 77 -1.27 -1.27 -4.19
C VAL A 77 -2.05 -2.51 -3.78
N ALA A 78 -2.88 -3.03 -4.69
CA ALA A 78 -3.79 -4.11 -4.43
C ALA A 78 -3.06 -5.44 -4.14
N ASP A 79 -2.08 -5.78 -4.96
CA ASP A 79 -1.26 -6.97 -4.79
C ASP A 79 -0.43 -6.87 -3.50
N THR A 80 0.15 -5.69 -3.20
CA THR A 80 0.88 -5.47 -1.93
C THR A 80 -0.02 -5.71 -0.71
N LEU A 81 -1.24 -5.18 -0.69
CA LEU A 81 -2.16 -5.37 0.43
C LEU A 81 -2.70 -6.80 0.52
N ALA A 82 -2.84 -7.49 -0.61
CA ALA A 82 -3.19 -8.91 -0.63
C ALA A 82 -2.06 -9.77 -0.05
N ASP A 83 -0.81 -9.49 -0.41
CA ASP A 83 0.37 -10.17 0.15
C ASP A 83 0.49 -9.94 1.65
N ILE A 84 0.28 -8.70 2.13
CA ILE A 84 0.26 -8.37 3.56
C ILE A 84 -0.84 -9.14 4.29
N SER A 85 -2.03 -9.25 3.71
CA SER A 85 -3.14 -9.98 4.32
C SER A 85 -2.87 -11.48 4.44
N ALA A 86 -1.94 -12.04 3.67
CA ALA A 86 -1.54 -13.44 3.70
C ALA A 86 -0.26 -13.68 4.51
N GLU A 87 0.40 -12.61 4.98
CA GLU A 87 1.65 -12.66 5.72
C GLU A 87 1.39 -12.64 7.23
N SER A 88 2.12 -13.47 7.97
CA SER A 88 2.01 -13.61 9.43
C SER A 88 3.06 -12.78 10.17
N SER A 89 4.18 -12.45 9.52
CA SER A 89 5.25 -11.63 10.08
C SER A 89 4.97 -10.15 9.91
N ARG A 90 4.76 -9.44 11.02
CA ARG A 90 4.58 -7.97 11.02
C ARG A 90 5.75 -7.25 10.33
N LEU A 91 6.99 -7.71 10.51
CA LEU A 91 8.16 -7.07 9.91
C LEU A 91 8.15 -7.22 8.38
N GLU A 92 7.73 -8.37 7.86
CA GLU A 92 7.57 -8.59 6.42
C GLU A 92 6.43 -7.72 5.86
N CYS A 93 5.32 -7.57 6.60
CA CYS A 93 4.25 -6.66 6.19
C CYS A 93 4.74 -5.21 6.06
N ILE A 94 5.53 -4.74 7.04
CA ILE A 94 6.12 -3.39 7.01
C ILE A 94 7.13 -3.27 5.86
N LYS A 95 7.92 -4.32 5.59
CA LYS A 95 8.84 -4.37 4.44
C LYS A 95 8.09 -4.20 3.11
N CYS A 96 7.00 -4.95 2.92
CA CYS A 96 6.18 -4.86 1.71
C CYS A 96 5.63 -3.44 1.48
N LEU A 97 5.11 -2.79 2.54
CA LEU A 97 4.69 -1.39 2.43
C LEU A 97 5.83 -0.42 2.17
N THR A 98 6.97 -0.63 2.83
CA THR A 98 8.13 0.25 2.66
C THR A 98 8.60 0.20 1.21
N ASN A 99 8.64 -1.00 0.60
CA ASN A 99 8.98 -1.17 -0.81
C ASN A 99 7.97 -0.48 -1.74
N LEU A 100 6.66 -0.60 -1.47
CA LEU A 100 5.62 0.11 -2.21
C LEU A 100 5.84 1.62 -2.17
N PHE A 101 5.99 2.20 -0.98
CA PHE A 101 6.16 3.65 -0.83
C PHE A 101 7.47 4.14 -1.44
N LEU A 102 8.56 3.39 -1.27
CA LEU A 102 9.86 3.70 -1.87
C LEU A 102 9.79 3.72 -3.40
N ALA A 103 9.12 2.72 -4.00
CA ALA A 103 8.87 2.67 -5.43
C ALA A 103 8.07 3.89 -5.92
N VAL A 104 7.05 4.31 -5.16
CA VAL A 104 6.23 5.48 -5.48
C VAL A 104 7.02 6.79 -5.33
N ILE A 105 7.81 6.95 -4.28
CA ILE A 105 8.67 8.14 -4.08
C ILE A 105 9.62 8.34 -5.27
N GLN A 106 10.24 7.25 -5.75
CA GLN A 106 11.24 7.30 -6.81
C GLN A 106 10.65 7.52 -8.21
N ARG A 107 9.43 7.05 -8.49
CA ARG A 107 8.83 7.04 -9.85
C ARG A 107 7.67 8.00 -10.04
N SER A 108 6.80 8.08 -9.04
CA SER A 108 5.51 8.78 -9.10
C SER A 108 5.23 9.54 -7.80
N PRO A 109 6.11 10.46 -7.36
CA PRO A 109 5.95 11.13 -6.06
C PRO A 109 4.63 11.91 -5.94
N SER A 110 4.02 12.34 -7.06
CA SER A 110 2.71 13.00 -7.06
C SER A 110 1.56 12.10 -6.58
N ASP A 111 1.70 10.79 -6.68
CA ASP A 111 0.65 9.82 -6.36
C ASP A 111 0.80 9.27 -4.92
N LEU A 112 1.91 9.59 -4.24
CA LEU A 112 2.26 9.04 -2.93
C LEU A 112 1.17 9.25 -1.88
N VAL A 113 0.61 10.45 -1.80
CA VAL A 113 -0.45 10.77 -0.84
C VAL A 113 -1.71 9.94 -1.13
N SER A 114 -2.09 9.79 -2.41
CA SER A 114 -3.22 8.94 -2.80
C SER A 114 -2.99 7.47 -2.44
N VAL A 115 -1.76 6.96 -2.66
CA VAL A 115 -1.39 5.59 -2.28
C VAL A 115 -1.44 5.40 -0.77
N ILE A 116 -0.92 6.33 0.02
CA ILE A 116 -1.00 6.29 1.49
C ILE A 116 -2.45 6.21 1.95
N TYR A 117 -3.32 7.07 1.42
CA TYR A 117 -4.74 7.06 1.78
C TYR A 117 -5.47 5.78 1.42
N LEU A 118 -5.12 5.14 0.29
CA LEU A 118 -5.64 3.81 -0.07
C LEU A 118 -5.19 2.73 0.92
N VAL A 119 -3.92 2.74 1.32
CA VAL A 119 -3.34 1.77 2.26
C VAL A 119 -4.01 1.86 3.64
N ILE A 120 -4.20 3.08 4.17
CA ILE A 120 -4.86 3.28 5.47
C ILE A 120 -6.39 3.34 5.37
N ASN A 121 -6.92 3.31 4.15
CA ASN A 121 -8.34 3.44 3.82
C ASN A 121 -9.03 4.64 4.49
N LYS A 122 -8.44 5.84 4.34
CA LYS A 122 -9.07 7.12 4.71
C LYS A 122 -9.28 7.97 3.46
N GLN A 123 -10.30 8.83 3.46
CA GLN A 123 -10.64 9.68 2.30
C GLN A 123 -10.10 11.11 2.42
N GLY A 124 -9.38 11.41 3.50
CA GLY A 124 -8.74 12.70 3.76
C GLY A 124 -8.22 12.77 5.20
N PRO A 125 -7.68 13.93 5.60
CA PRO A 125 -7.34 14.24 6.99
C PRO A 125 -8.55 14.10 7.93
N ALA A 126 -8.32 13.64 9.17
CA ALA A 126 -9.39 13.39 10.12
C ALA A 126 -10.21 14.64 10.48
N HIS A 127 -9.58 15.82 10.48
CA HIS A 127 -10.24 17.08 10.79
C HIS A 127 -11.24 17.55 9.71
N GLU A 128 -11.19 16.98 8.50
CA GLU A 128 -12.18 17.27 7.45
C GLU A 128 -13.50 16.49 7.68
N GLY A 129 -13.53 15.49 8.57
CA GLY A 129 -14.74 14.73 8.89
C GLY A 129 -15.36 13.99 7.70
N ILE A 130 -14.55 13.61 6.70
CA ILE A 130 -15.03 12.96 5.49
C ILE A 130 -15.31 11.49 5.77
N GLU A 131 -16.58 11.11 5.67
CA GLU A 131 -17.03 9.73 5.78
C GLU A 131 -17.56 9.23 4.44
N LEU A 132 -17.25 7.99 4.09
CA LEU A 132 -17.69 7.40 2.82
C LEU A 132 -19.22 7.30 2.72
N GLY A 133 -19.89 7.03 3.84
CA GLY A 133 -21.36 6.99 3.93
C GLY A 133 -22.01 5.92 3.05
N VAL A 134 -21.33 4.78 2.86
CA VAL A 134 -21.81 3.67 2.01
C VAL A 134 -22.30 2.53 2.90
N GLY A 135 -23.60 2.24 2.82
CA GLY A 135 -24.19 1.10 3.53
C GLY A 135 -24.11 -0.21 2.72
N ASP A 136 -24.06 -1.35 3.43
CA ASP A 136 -24.00 -2.68 2.83
C ASP A 136 -25.14 -2.93 1.82
N ALA A 137 -26.34 -2.38 2.05
CA ALA A 137 -27.47 -2.54 1.13
C ALA A 137 -27.20 -1.94 -0.27
N LEU A 138 -26.53 -0.78 -0.34
CA LEU A 138 -26.15 -0.16 -1.61
C LEU A 138 -25.07 -0.98 -2.32
N LEU A 139 -24.10 -1.51 -1.56
CA LEU A 139 -23.04 -2.35 -2.12
C LEU A 139 -23.56 -3.67 -2.65
N VAL A 140 -24.47 -4.32 -1.93
CA VAL A 140 -25.15 -5.54 -2.39
C VAL A 140 -25.84 -5.31 -3.73
N LYS A 141 -26.58 -4.19 -3.86
CA LYS A 141 -27.24 -3.81 -5.11
C LYS A 141 -26.23 -3.59 -6.24
N VAL A 142 -25.17 -2.83 -5.98
CA VAL A 142 -24.12 -2.54 -6.96
C VAL A 142 -23.41 -3.82 -7.42
N ILE A 143 -23.06 -4.71 -6.49
CA ILE A 143 -22.38 -5.97 -6.80
C ILE A 143 -23.32 -6.89 -7.59
N ALA A 144 -24.60 -6.98 -7.22
CA ALA A 144 -25.60 -7.73 -7.96
C ALA A 144 -25.71 -7.24 -9.42
N GLU A 145 -25.81 -5.93 -9.63
CA GLU A 145 -25.83 -5.30 -10.96
C GLU A 145 -24.53 -5.56 -11.75
N CYS A 146 -23.35 -5.39 -11.14
CA CYS A 146 -22.07 -5.64 -11.79
C CYS A 146 -21.84 -7.11 -12.14
N CYS A 147 -22.28 -8.02 -11.26
CA CYS A 147 -22.07 -9.44 -11.40
C CYS A 147 -23.17 -10.16 -12.20
N GLY A 148 -24.25 -9.46 -12.56
CA GLY A 148 -25.38 -10.04 -13.30
C GLY A 148 -26.14 -11.10 -12.51
N VAL A 149 -26.24 -10.93 -11.20
CA VAL A 149 -26.92 -11.87 -10.27
C VAL A 149 -27.98 -11.13 -9.46
N THR A 150 -28.84 -11.87 -8.76
CA THR A 150 -29.87 -11.26 -7.91
C THR A 150 -29.30 -10.75 -6.58
N GLU A 151 -29.89 -9.70 -6.01
CA GLU A 151 -29.51 -9.23 -4.67
C GLU A 151 -29.71 -10.29 -3.59
N ALA A 152 -30.72 -11.16 -3.74
CA ALA A 152 -30.99 -12.25 -2.80
C ALA A 152 -29.80 -13.22 -2.74
N TYR A 153 -29.26 -13.61 -3.90
CA TYR A 153 -28.07 -14.46 -3.97
C TYR A 153 -26.87 -13.83 -3.24
N ILE A 154 -26.61 -12.53 -3.46
CA ILE A 154 -25.49 -11.84 -2.81
C ILE A 154 -25.69 -11.78 -1.29
N LYS A 155 -26.90 -11.51 -0.81
CA LYS A 155 -27.22 -11.49 0.63
C LYS A 155 -26.99 -12.85 1.27
N ASP A 156 -27.41 -13.93 0.63
CA ASP A 156 -27.23 -15.29 1.16
C ASP A 156 -25.75 -15.70 1.14
N ALA A 157 -25.02 -15.42 0.07
CA ALA A 157 -23.58 -15.66 0.01
C ALA A 157 -22.81 -14.82 1.05
N TYR A 158 -23.22 -13.57 1.29
CA TYR A 158 -22.61 -12.71 2.30
C TYR A 158 -22.86 -13.22 3.71
N ARG A 159 -24.04 -13.77 4.01
CA ARG A 159 -24.34 -14.43 5.29
C ARG A 159 -23.43 -15.65 5.54
N GLN A 160 -23.09 -16.39 4.50
CA GLN A 160 -22.24 -17.58 4.61
C GLN A 160 -20.75 -17.25 4.75
N THR A 161 -20.26 -16.29 3.95
CA THR A 161 -18.83 -15.92 3.91
C THR A 161 -18.45 -14.90 4.99
N GLY A 162 -19.38 -14.03 5.40
CA GLY A 162 -19.09 -12.90 6.27
C GLY A 162 -18.21 -11.82 5.64
N ASP A 163 -17.94 -11.90 4.33
CA ASP A 163 -17.13 -10.93 3.57
C ASP A 163 -17.74 -10.68 2.18
N LEU A 164 -18.29 -9.48 1.98
CA LEU A 164 -18.93 -9.11 0.72
C LEU A 164 -17.91 -9.00 -0.43
N ALA A 165 -16.66 -8.70 -0.10
CA ALA A 165 -15.57 -8.61 -1.05
C ALA A 165 -15.27 -9.96 -1.70
N GLU A 166 -15.23 -11.03 -0.88
CA GLU A 166 -15.02 -12.39 -1.36
C GLU A 166 -16.16 -12.85 -2.29
N VAL A 167 -17.42 -12.54 -1.92
CA VAL A 167 -18.58 -12.81 -2.77
C VAL A 167 -18.44 -12.11 -4.13
N ALA A 168 -18.06 -10.83 -4.14
CA ALA A 168 -17.85 -10.06 -5.36
C ALA A 168 -16.71 -10.64 -6.22
N GLN A 169 -15.57 -10.97 -5.61
CA GLN A 169 -14.42 -11.56 -6.29
C GLN A 169 -14.77 -12.88 -6.96
N ASN A 170 -15.44 -13.77 -6.23
CA ASN A 170 -15.82 -15.09 -6.73
C ASN A 170 -16.75 -14.99 -7.93
N LYS A 171 -17.70 -14.04 -7.90
CA LYS A 171 -18.58 -13.78 -9.05
C LYS A 171 -17.88 -13.11 -10.21
N LYS A 172 -17.07 -12.09 -9.95
CA LYS A 172 -16.30 -11.41 -10.99
C LYS A 172 -15.40 -12.38 -11.76
N ARG A 173 -14.78 -13.35 -11.07
CA ARG A 173 -13.92 -14.38 -11.68
C ARG A 173 -14.68 -15.32 -12.64
N GLN A 174 -15.97 -15.55 -12.40
CA GLN A 174 -16.83 -16.39 -13.25
C GLN A 174 -17.32 -15.63 -14.49
N GLN A 175 -17.23 -14.29 -14.51
CA GLN A 175 -17.65 -13.48 -15.64
C GLN A 175 -16.54 -13.43 -16.71
N SER A 176 -16.85 -13.92 -17.91
CA SER A 176 -16.01 -13.67 -19.08
C SER A 176 -16.38 -12.32 -19.70
N THR A 177 -15.40 -11.45 -19.92
CA THR A 177 -15.59 -10.16 -20.59
C THR A 177 -15.02 -10.21 -22.01
N LEU A 178 -15.83 -9.82 -23.00
CA LEU A 178 -15.40 -9.73 -24.41
C LEU A 178 -14.26 -8.73 -24.64
N VAL A 179 -14.18 -7.67 -23.81
CA VAL A 179 -13.19 -6.60 -23.90
C VAL A 179 -12.36 -6.58 -22.62
N LYS A 180 -11.04 -6.42 -22.76
CA LYS A 180 -10.14 -6.27 -21.61
C LYS A 180 -10.46 -4.95 -20.87
N PRO A 181 -10.69 -4.98 -19.55
CA PRO A 181 -10.99 -3.77 -18.80
C PRO A 181 -9.83 -2.77 -18.82
N LYS A 182 -10.16 -1.49 -18.71
CA LYS A 182 -9.18 -0.42 -18.55
C LYS A 182 -8.50 -0.59 -17.18
N ARG A 183 -7.17 -0.54 -17.14
CA ARG A 183 -6.42 -0.61 -15.88
C ARG A 183 -6.73 0.61 -15.00
N LEU A 184 -6.92 0.37 -13.71
CA LEU A 184 -7.14 1.39 -12.70
C LEU A 184 -5.81 2.01 -12.24
N SER A 185 -5.80 3.32 -11.99
CA SER A 185 -4.69 4.00 -11.31
C SER A 185 -5.01 4.21 -9.83
N ALA A 186 -3.98 4.23 -8.98
CA ALA A 186 -4.15 4.49 -7.56
C ALA A 186 -4.76 5.88 -7.31
N ALA A 187 -4.27 6.91 -8.01
CA ALA A 187 -4.81 8.26 -7.92
C ALA A 187 -6.31 8.34 -8.33
N ASP A 188 -6.71 7.68 -9.42
CA ASP A 188 -8.10 7.68 -9.87
C ASP A 188 -9.03 6.91 -8.91
N VAL A 189 -8.57 5.78 -8.35
CA VAL A 189 -9.34 5.02 -7.36
C VAL A 189 -9.51 5.84 -6.08
N PHE A 190 -8.43 6.44 -5.57
CA PHE A 190 -8.52 7.32 -4.40
C PHE A 190 -9.48 8.48 -4.63
N LYS A 191 -9.34 9.17 -5.77
CA LYS A 191 -10.24 10.26 -6.16
C LYS A 191 -11.69 9.79 -6.22
N ALA A 192 -11.97 8.64 -6.84
CA ALA A 192 -13.32 8.09 -6.93
C ALA A 192 -13.92 7.78 -5.54
N LEU A 193 -13.12 7.24 -4.60
CA LEU A 193 -13.55 7.00 -3.22
C LEU A 193 -13.83 8.31 -2.47
N ARG A 194 -12.96 9.33 -2.63
CA ARG A 194 -13.18 10.67 -2.05
C ARG A 194 -14.41 11.35 -2.64
N ASP A 195 -14.62 11.26 -3.95
CA ASP A 195 -15.79 11.79 -4.63
C ASP A 195 -17.08 11.14 -4.09
N ILE A 196 -17.09 9.81 -3.89
CA ILE A 196 -18.21 9.09 -3.27
C ILE A 196 -18.54 9.66 -1.88
N ALA A 197 -17.51 9.88 -1.05
CA ALA A 197 -17.67 10.42 0.30
C ALA A 197 -18.27 11.83 0.30
N LEU A 198 -17.81 12.69 -0.61
CA LEU A 198 -18.23 14.09 -0.71
C LEU A 198 -19.60 14.27 -1.39
N MET A 199 -20.14 13.26 -2.08
CA MET A 199 -21.46 13.35 -2.70
C MET A 199 -22.59 13.48 -1.66
N SER A 200 -23.45 14.48 -1.83
CA SER A 200 -24.63 14.69 -0.99
C SER A 200 -25.88 15.06 -1.82
N GLY A 201 -27.04 15.08 -1.16
CA GLY A 201 -28.34 15.41 -1.78
C GLY A 201 -29.14 14.21 -2.30
N LYS A 202 -30.33 14.50 -2.86
CA LYS A 202 -31.37 13.52 -3.23
C LYS A 202 -30.88 12.42 -4.19
N GLU A 203 -30.00 12.76 -5.13
CA GLU A 203 -29.45 11.83 -6.12
C GLU A 203 -28.08 11.25 -5.72
N ALA A 204 -27.59 11.49 -4.50
CA ALA A 204 -26.26 11.04 -4.07
C ALA A 204 -26.14 9.52 -4.13
N SER A 205 -27.12 8.77 -3.62
CA SER A 205 -27.09 7.30 -3.60
C SER A 205 -26.93 6.71 -5.01
N ARG A 206 -27.69 7.22 -5.99
CA ARG A 206 -27.58 6.80 -7.40
C ARG A 206 -26.21 7.14 -7.99
N ARG A 207 -25.72 8.37 -7.82
CA ARG A 207 -24.40 8.78 -8.33
C ARG A 207 -23.26 7.97 -7.72
N ARG A 208 -23.33 7.70 -6.41
CA ARG A 208 -22.38 6.82 -5.70
C ARG A 208 -22.39 5.41 -6.30
N ALA A 209 -23.57 4.83 -6.52
CA ALA A 209 -23.71 3.52 -7.17
C ALA A 209 -23.06 3.49 -8.55
N ASP A 210 -23.26 4.54 -9.37
CA ASP A 210 -22.67 4.61 -10.70
C ASP A 210 -21.13 4.68 -10.68
N VAL A 211 -20.54 5.39 -9.71
CA VAL A 211 -19.07 5.40 -9.51
C VAL A 211 -18.58 4.02 -9.11
N MET A 212 -19.21 3.39 -8.11
CA MET A 212 -18.83 2.05 -7.64
C MET A 212 -18.91 1.02 -8.76
N LYS A 213 -19.97 1.07 -9.58
CA LYS A 213 -20.11 0.19 -10.76
C LYS A 213 -18.98 0.36 -11.76
N ARG A 214 -18.53 1.59 -12.01
CA ARG A 214 -17.38 1.84 -12.90
C ARG A 214 -16.11 1.23 -12.33
N LEU A 215 -15.82 1.45 -11.05
CA LEU A 215 -14.66 0.88 -10.38
C LEU A 215 -14.68 -0.66 -10.44
N LEU A 216 -15.79 -1.29 -10.05
CA LEU A 216 -15.92 -2.75 -10.05
C LEU A 216 -15.95 -3.36 -11.44
N ARG A 217 -16.41 -2.64 -12.46
CA ARG A 217 -16.34 -3.10 -13.85
C ARG A 217 -14.89 -3.26 -14.30
N ASP A 218 -14.08 -2.26 -13.99
CA ASP A 218 -12.70 -2.12 -14.49
C ASP A 218 -11.67 -2.85 -13.59
N ALA A 219 -12.05 -3.19 -12.35
CA ALA A 219 -11.22 -3.92 -11.40
C ALA A 219 -10.91 -5.37 -11.83
N VAL A 220 -9.66 -5.79 -11.62
CA VAL A 220 -9.16 -7.14 -11.97
C VAL A 220 -8.38 -7.75 -10.80
N GLY A 221 -8.57 -9.04 -10.57
CA GLY A 221 -7.81 -9.77 -9.54
C GLY A 221 -8.07 -9.18 -8.15
N PRO A 222 -7.05 -9.01 -7.28
CA PRO A 222 -7.21 -8.51 -5.92
C PRO A 222 -7.82 -7.11 -5.79
N GLU A 223 -7.83 -6.32 -6.87
CA GLU A 223 -8.44 -4.99 -6.90
C GLU A 223 -9.93 -5.02 -6.51
N VAL A 224 -10.67 -6.07 -6.92
CA VAL A 224 -12.10 -6.21 -6.62
C VAL A 224 -12.31 -6.32 -5.11
N ASN A 225 -11.55 -7.20 -4.46
CA ASN A 225 -11.61 -7.38 -3.02
C ASN A 225 -11.37 -6.05 -2.28
N LEU A 226 -10.28 -5.37 -2.63
CA LEU A 226 -9.86 -4.18 -1.91
C LEU A 226 -10.78 -2.98 -2.17
N ILE A 227 -11.33 -2.84 -3.38
CA ILE A 227 -12.35 -1.82 -3.65
C ILE A 227 -13.60 -2.07 -2.80
N VAL A 228 -14.13 -3.30 -2.77
CA VAL A 228 -15.33 -3.59 -1.96
C VAL A 228 -15.06 -3.38 -0.47
N ARG A 229 -13.91 -3.85 0.04
CA ARG A 229 -13.52 -3.65 1.44
C ARG A 229 -13.31 -2.18 1.80
N ALA A 230 -12.69 -1.39 0.91
CA ALA A 230 -12.55 0.05 1.08
C ALA A 230 -13.91 0.75 1.12
N LEU A 231 -14.83 0.35 0.23
CA LEU A 231 -16.20 0.86 0.21
C LEU A 231 -16.99 0.50 1.48
N GLN A 232 -16.72 -0.65 2.09
CA GLN A 232 -17.30 -1.05 3.38
C GLN A 232 -16.60 -0.44 4.60
N GLN A 233 -15.48 0.27 4.40
CA GLN A 233 -14.60 0.74 5.47
C GLN A 233 -14.05 -0.40 6.36
N LYS A 234 -13.86 -1.59 5.77
CA LYS A 234 -13.44 -2.82 6.46
C LYS A 234 -12.33 -3.51 5.67
N MET A 235 -11.13 -2.91 5.66
CA MET A 235 -9.99 -3.41 4.85
C MET A 235 -9.53 -4.83 5.22
N ARG A 236 -9.63 -5.22 6.50
CA ARG A 236 -9.25 -6.56 7.00
C ARG A 236 -7.83 -7.00 6.60
N VAL A 237 -6.91 -6.06 6.40
CA VAL A 237 -5.50 -6.34 6.00
C VAL A 237 -4.63 -6.75 7.19
N GLY A 238 -5.11 -6.57 8.43
CA GLY A 238 -4.35 -6.94 9.64
C GLY A 238 -3.23 -5.96 10.00
N LEU A 239 -3.25 -4.74 9.42
CA LEU A 239 -2.23 -3.72 9.63
C LEU A 239 -2.79 -2.50 10.37
N ALA A 240 -2.07 -2.05 11.40
CA ALA A 240 -2.37 -0.80 12.11
C ALA A 240 -1.79 0.44 11.39
N GLU A 241 -2.42 1.60 11.59
CA GLU A 241 -1.96 2.90 11.07
C GLU A 241 -0.50 3.19 11.47
N SER A 242 -0.10 2.85 12.70
CA SER A 242 1.28 3.02 13.18
C SER A 242 2.32 2.25 12.35
N SER A 243 1.96 1.07 11.83
CA SER A 243 2.84 0.31 10.94
C SER A 243 2.95 0.96 9.56
N ALA A 244 1.88 1.60 9.07
CA ALA A 244 1.94 2.39 7.83
C ALA A 244 2.79 3.64 8.00
N LEU A 245 2.66 4.38 9.12
CA LEU A 245 3.52 5.52 9.44
C LEU A 245 5.01 5.13 9.52
N ALA A 246 5.31 3.99 10.16
CA ALA A 246 6.67 3.47 10.21
C ALA A 246 7.21 3.14 8.82
N ALA A 247 6.42 2.47 7.98
CA ALA A 247 6.81 2.15 6.61
C ALA A 247 7.08 3.39 5.75
N ILE A 248 6.30 4.47 5.92
CA ILE A 248 6.54 5.74 5.22
C ILE A 248 7.88 6.36 5.67
N GLY A 249 8.12 6.41 6.98
CA GLY A 249 9.38 6.93 7.53
C GLY A 249 10.60 6.12 7.06
N TYR A 250 10.50 4.79 7.03
CA TYR A 250 11.52 3.91 6.46
C TYR A 250 11.74 4.16 4.96
N ALA A 251 10.68 4.32 4.18
CA ALA A 251 10.79 4.55 2.74
C ALA A 251 11.54 5.86 2.45
N PHE A 252 11.25 6.93 3.19
CA PHE A 252 11.98 8.19 3.04
C PHE A 252 13.43 8.11 3.52
N ALA A 253 13.71 7.38 4.61
CA ALA A 253 15.09 7.15 5.07
C ALA A 253 15.91 6.39 4.02
N LEU A 254 15.36 5.30 3.47
CA LEU A 254 16.00 4.50 2.42
C LEU A 254 16.17 5.30 1.12
N HIS A 255 15.19 6.12 0.76
CA HIS A 255 15.29 7.03 -0.38
C HIS A 255 16.41 8.07 -0.18
N HIS A 256 16.56 8.59 1.04
CA HIS A 256 17.60 9.57 1.38
C HIS A 256 19.01 8.97 1.35
N ILE A 257 19.19 7.78 1.92
CA ILE A 257 20.48 7.06 1.90
C ILE A 257 20.86 6.69 0.46
N GLY A 258 19.89 6.26 -0.35
CA GLY A 258 20.10 5.75 -1.70
C GLY A 258 20.36 4.25 -1.72
N LEU A 259 19.68 3.53 -2.62
CA LEU A 259 19.65 2.05 -2.62
C LEU A 259 21.05 1.42 -2.72
N THR A 260 21.97 2.04 -3.46
CA THR A 260 23.37 1.58 -3.64
C THR A 260 24.22 1.77 -2.40
N GLU A 261 23.85 2.71 -1.53
CA GLU A 261 24.59 2.97 -0.29
C GLU A 261 24.04 2.11 0.86
N VAL A 262 22.75 1.76 0.85
CA VAL A 262 22.13 0.91 1.89
C VAL A 262 22.89 -0.40 2.10
N VAL A 263 23.37 -1.03 1.03
CA VAL A 263 24.13 -2.30 1.10
C VAL A 263 25.51 -2.16 1.76
N LYS A 264 26.01 -0.93 1.94
CA LYS A 264 27.30 -0.65 2.60
C LYS A 264 27.16 -0.48 4.11
N PHE A 265 25.93 -0.37 4.63
CA PHE A 265 25.67 -0.13 6.05
C PHE A 265 25.72 -1.44 6.84
N THR A 266 26.21 -1.38 8.08
CA THR A 266 26.00 -2.49 9.02
C THR A 266 24.51 -2.52 9.46
N PRO A 267 23.99 -3.67 9.92
CA PRO A 267 22.61 -3.77 10.42
C PRO A 267 22.29 -2.73 11.51
N GLU A 268 23.24 -2.40 12.37
CA GLU A 268 23.09 -1.42 13.46
C GLU A 268 22.98 0.00 12.93
N GLN A 269 23.85 0.36 11.98
CA GLN A 269 23.83 1.67 11.33
C GLN A 269 22.52 1.88 10.57
N LEU A 270 22.11 0.90 9.77
CA LEU A 270 20.86 0.97 9.02
C LEU A 270 19.65 1.03 9.97
N GLN A 271 19.64 0.23 11.04
CA GLN A 271 18.54 0.26 12.01
C GLN A 271 18.40 1.62 12.67
N ARG A 272 19.52 2.31 12.96
CA ARG A 272 19.51 3.66 13.51
C ARG A 272 18.86 4.66 12.55
N GLU A 273 19.24 4.65 11.28
CA GLU A 273 18.66 5.56 10.27
C GLU A 273 17.17 5.29 10.04
N LEU A 274 16.78 4.00 10.00
CA LEU A 274 15.37 3.62 9.90
C LEU A 274 14.56 4.14 11.10
N ASN A 275 15.07 3.98 12.33
CA ASN A 275 14.40 4.48 13.54
C ASN A 275 14.27 6.01 13.52
N ILE A 276 15.32 6.73 13.10
CA ILE A 276 15.25 8.19 12.93
C ILE A 276 14.12 8.56 11.96
N GLY A 277 14.00 7.86 10.83
CA GLY A 277 12.94 8.10 9.85
C GLY A 277 11.55 7.83 10.39
N SER A 278 11.32 6.66 10.98
CA SER A 278 9.99 6.26 11.46
C SER A 278 9.51 7.09 12.65
N GLU A 279 10.36 7.35 13.64
CA GLU A 279 10.01 8.10 14.84
C GLU A 279 9.72 9.57 14.52
N ASN A 280 10.58 10.22 13.73
CA ASN A 280 10.37 11.63 13.39
C ASN A 280 9.17 11.82 12.47
N PHE A 281 8.96 10.93 11.49
CA PHE A 281 7.78 11.00 10.63
C PHE A 281 6.49 10.85 11.46
N ALA A 282 6.43 9.83 12.33
CA ALA A 282 5.28 9.61 13.18
C ALA A 282 5.02 10.79 14.11
N ARG A 283 6.07 11.35 14.76
CA ARG A 283 5.94 12.54 15.61
C ARG A 283 5.33 13.70 14.86
N ILE A 284 5.86 14.04 13.68
CA ILE A 284 5.40 15.19 12.90
C ILE A 284 3.98 14.98 12.39
N TYR A 285 3.62 13.77 11.98
CA TYR A 285 2.23 13.47 11.62
C TYR A 285 1.27 13.61 12.81
N HIS A 286 1.68 13.26 14.03
CA HIS A 286 0.84 13.48 15.21
C HIS A 286 0.69 14.96 15.57
N GLU A 287 1.69 15.79 15.28
CA GLU A 287 1.60 17.25 15.44
C GLU A 287 0.77 17.90 14.31
N VAL A 288 0.90 17.38 13.09
CA VAL A 288 0.24 17.87 11.87
C VAL A 288 -0.43 16.68 11.15
N PRO A 289 -1.66 16.30 11.51
CA PRO A 289 -2.33 15.10 11.00
C PRO A 289 -2.91 15.30 9.58
N SER A 290 -2.04 15.64 8.63
CA SER A 290 -2.32 15.73 7.18
C SER A 290 -1.14 15.18 6.39
N PHE A 291 -1.40 14.14 5.60
CA PHE A 291 -0.37 13.57 4.72
C PHE A 291 0.00 14.54 3.60
N GLU A 292 -0.94 15.33 3.10
CA GLU A 292 -0.70 16.36 2.08
C GLU A 292 0.40 17.34 2.52
N ILE A 293 0.32 17.81 3.77
CA ILE A 293 1.28 18.76 4.33
C ILE A 293 2.61 18.05 4.64
N VAL A 294 2.59 16.96 5.42
CA VAL A 294 3.81 16.27 5.88
C VAL A 294 4.59 15.67 4.72
N VAL A 295 3.92 14.91 3.85
CA VAL A 295 4.55 14.28 2.69
C VAL A 295 4.93 15.32 1.65
N GLY A 296 4.08 16.33 1.42
CA GLY A 296 4.38 17.42 0.49
C GLY A 296 5.64 18.18 0.89
N ALA A 297 5.81 18.47 2.18
CA ALA A 297 7.02 19.09 2.71
C ALA A 297 8.26 18.21 2.52
N MET A 298 8.16 16.91 2.80
CA MET A 298 9.28 15.97 2.62
C MET A 298 9.68 15.79 1.16
N LEU A 299 8.72 15.72 0.23
CA LEU A 299 9.00 15.64 -1.20
C LEU A 299 9.64 16.92 -1.74
N LYS A 300 9.30 18.09 -1.18
CA LYS A 300 9.81 19.40 -1.60
C LYS A 300 11.17 19.75 -0.98
N HIS A 301 11.37 19.42 0.28
CA HIS A 301 12.53 19.85 1.09
C HIS A 301 13.48 18.71 1.47
N GLY A 302 13.11 17.46 1.17
CA GLY A 302 13.90 16.27 1.46
C GLY A 302 13.72 15.76 2.89
N PHE A 303 14.34 14.61 3.17
CA PHE A 303 14.25 13.91 4.46
C PHE A 303 14.76 14.73 5.65
N ASN A 304 15.74 15.61 5.44
CA ASN A 304 16.32 16.44 6.49
C ASN A 304 15.34 17.46 7.10
N VAL A 305 14.17 17.67 6.49
CA VAL A 305 13.13 18.54 7.09
C VAL A 305 12.53 17.93 8.36
N ILE A 306 12.55 16.61 8.48
CA ILE A 306 11.99 15.89 9.64
C ILE A 306 13.07 15.45 10.63
N VAL A 307 14.33 15.39 10.21
CA VAL A 307 15.45 15.00 11.07
C VAL A 307 15.98 16.22 11.81
N PRO A 308 16.04 16.21 13.15
CA PRO A 308 16.71 17.27 13.88
C PRO A 308 18.19 17.29 13.49
N SER A 309 18.68 18.39 12.91
CA SER A 309 20.10 18.55 12.58
C SER A 309 20.97 18.38 13.84
N SER A 310 22.17 17.82 13.66
CA SER A 310 23.23 17.72 14.69
C SER A 310 23.51 19.09 15.33
N PRO A 311 24.12 19.15 16.54
CA PRO A 311 24.16 20.34 17.43
C PRO A 311 24.76 21.62 16.84
N GLU A 312 25.38 21.58 15.66
CA GLU A 312 25.98 22.74 14.99
C GLU A 312 24.94 23.72 14.42
N GLY A 313 23.69 23.27 14.21
CA GLY A 313 22.56 24.12 13.83
C GLY A 313 21.77 24.56 15.06
N GLY A 314 22.05 25.76 15.58
CA GLY A 314 21.41 26.29 16.78
C GLY A 314 19.86 26.26 16.77
N PRO A 315 19.22 26.29 17.96
CA PRO A 315 17.77 26.10 18.16
C PRO A 315 16.88 27.09 17.38
N THR A 316 17.44 28.20 16.92
CA THR A 316 16.74 29.24 16.15
C THR A 316 16.39 28.81 14.73
N ARG A 317 17.23 28.00 14.03
CA ARG A 317 16.90 27.47 12.69
C ARG A 317 15.87 26.32 12.74
N ARG A 318 15.85 25.58 13.85
CA ARG A 318 14.94 24.45 14.15
C ARG A 318 13.48 24.89 14.14
N ASN A 319 13.13 25.90 14.94
CA ASN A 319 11.78 26.44 14.97
C ASN A 319 11.44 27.19 13.69
N PHE A 320 12.42 27.79 13.00
CA PHE A 320 12.15 28.57 11.80
C PHE A 320 11.78 27.70 10.59
N LEU A 321 12.46 26.59 10.32
CA LEU A 321 12.13 25.74 9.18
C LEU A 321 10.85 24.94 9.45
N PHE A 322 10.70 24.40 10.66
CA PHE A 322 9.48 23.70 11.05
C PHE A 322 8.26 24.65 11.07
N ALA A 323 8.34 25.82 11.73
CA ALA A 323 7.25 26.79 11.71
C ALA A 323 6.98 27.35 10.31
N ARG A 324 8.00 27.57 9.48
CA ARG A 324 7.79 28.10 8.12
C ARG A 324 7.16 27.09 7.16
N VAL A 325 7.33 25.80 7.43
CA VAL A 325 6.85 24.71 6.54
C VAL A 325 5.53 24.12 7.05
N PHE A 326 5.31 24.10 8.37
CA PHE A 326 4.21 23.37 9.02
C PHE A 326 3.26 24.23 9.87
N GLN A 327 3.51 25.54 10.03
CA GLN A 327 2.53 26.51 10.58
C GLN A 327 2.05 27.46 9.49
#